data_AF-A0A3C0V6L8-F1
#
_entry.id   AF-A0A3C0V6L8-F1
#
_cell.length_a   1.000
_cell.length_b   1.000
_cell.length_c   1.000
_cell.angle_alpha   90.00
_cell.angle_beta   90.00
_cell.angle_gamma   90.00
#
_symmetry.space_group_name_H-M   'P 1'
#
loop_
_entity.id
_entity.type
_entity.pdbx_description
1 polymer ?
#
loop_
_entity_poly.entity_id
_entity_poly.type
_entity_poly.pdbx_seq_one_letter_code
_entity_poly.pdbx_strand_id
1 'polypeptide(L)' 'AGFVLKEDIIKVQHNCRATGFWVKKSKEYNFLLIMHEHIFVFYKP' A
#
# COMPACT_ATOMS: atom_id res chain seq x y z
N ALA A 1 -21.75 -18.08 1.17
CA ALA A 1 -21.80 -17.49 2.53
C ALA A 1 -20.41 -16.99 2.88
N GLY A 2 -20.24 -15.69 3.13
CA GLY A 2 -18.94 -15.08 3.36
C GLY A 2 -19.09 -13.60 3.68
N PHE A 3 -17.96 -12.91 3.88
CA PHE A 3 -17.94 -11.45 4.00
C PHE A 3 -18.06 -10.80 2.61
N VAL A 4 -18.73 -9.66 2.54
CA VAL A 4 -18.93 -8.84 1.34
C VAL A 4 -18.08 -7.58 1.47
N LEU A 5 -17.40 -7.19 0.39
CA LEU A 5 -16.60 -5.96 0.38
C LEU A 5 -17.53 -4.76 0.55
N LYS A 6 -17.26 -3.96 1.57
CA LYS A 6 -17.98 -2.71 1.85
C LYS A 6 -17.22 -1.52 1.28
N GLU A 7 -15.92 -1.42 1.58
CA GLU A 7 -15.07 -0.28 1.23
C GLU A 7 -13.65 -0.76 0.92
N ASP A 8 -12.98 -0.07 0.00
CA ASP A 8 -11.54 -0.15 -0.25
C ASP A 8 -10.91 1.21 0.09
N ILE A 9 -10.12 1.24 1.16
CA ILE A 9 -9.49 2.46 1.66
C ILE A 9 -8.04 2.49 1.22
N ILE A 10 -7.66 3.53 0.47
CA ILE A 10 -6.27 3.78 0.10
C ILE A 10 -5.62 4.66 1.17
N LYS A 11 -4.76 4.06 1.99
CA LYS A 11 -3.97 4.76 3.00
C LYS A 11 -2.63 5.17 2.42
N VAL A 12 -2.47 6.47 2.14
CA VAL A 12 -1.19 7.05 1.72
C VAL A 12 -0.16 7.00 2.86
N GLN A 13 1.09 6.66 2.55
CA GLN A 13 2.18 6.59 3.50
C GLN A 13 3.07 7.84 3.41
N HIS A 14 3.46 8.37 4.57
CA HIS A 14 4.37 9.51 4.68
C HIS A 14 5.52 9.16 5.63
N ASN A 15 6.72 9.71 5.38
CA ASN A 15 7.90 9.57 6.25
C ASN A 15 8.36 8.11 6.52
N CYS A 16 8.23 7.21 5.53
CA CYS A 16 8.69 5.83 5.66
C CYS A 16 10.23 5.76 5.81
N ARG A 17 10.70 5.17 6.91
CA ARG A 17 12.14 5.10 7.24
C ARG A 17 12.97 4.33 6.21
N ALA A 18 12.39 3.28 5.62
CA ALA A 18 13.07 2.46 4.62
C ALA A 18 13.17 3.14 3.24
N THR A 19 12.49 4.27 3.01
CA THR A 19 12.51 4.96 1.70
C THR A 19 13.93 5.28 1.25
N GLY A 20 14.78 5.78 2.15
CA GLY A 20 16.18 6.11 1.82
C GLY A 20 16.97 4.90 1.31
N PHE A 21 16.74 3.72 1.88
CA PHE A 21 17.38 2.48 1.43
C PHE A 21 16.93 2.10 0.01
N TRP A 22 15.64 2.24 -0.29
CA TRP A 22 15.08 1.78 -1.57
C TRP A 22 15.20 2.78 -2.72
N VAL A 23 15.31 4.09 -2.46
CA VAL A 23 15.39 5.13 -3.51
C VAL A 23 16.54 4.89 -4.50
N LYS A 24 17.71 4.42 -4.02
CA LYS A 24 18.84 4.11 -4.91
C LYS A 24 18.54 2.88 -5.76
N LYS A 25 18.03 1.81 -5.13
CA LYS A 25 17.73 0.52 -5.75
C LYS A 25 16.60 0.63 -6.79
N SER A 26 15.60 1.47 -6.52
CA SER A 26 14.47 1.69 -7.41
C SER A 26 14.88 2.36 -8.73
N LYS A 27 15.84 3.29 -8.68
CA LYS A 27 16.43 3.91 -9.86
C LYS A 27 17.34 2.95 -10.62
N GLU A 28 18.16 2.17 -9.89
CA GLU A 28 19.10 1.20 -10.48
C GLU A 28 18.37 0.09 -11.24
N TYR A 29 17.30 -0.46 -10.65
CA TYR A 29 16.54 -1.58 -11.23
C TYR A 29 15.23 -1.15 -11.90
N ASN A 30 15.02 0.16 -12.07
CA ASN A 30 13.88 0.76 -12.76
C ASN A 30 12.50 0.26 -12.27
N PHE A 31 12.22 0.41 -10.98
CA PHE A 31 10.91 0.13 -10.39
C PHE A 31 10.40 1.28 -9.52
N LEU A 32 9.09 1.28 -9.25
CA LEU A 32 8.44 2.30 -8.43
C LEU A 32 8.37 1.89 -6.96
N LEU A 33 8.49 2.85 -6.05
CA LEU A 33 8.29 2.63 -4.63
C LEU A 33 6.80 2.63 -4.29
N ILE A 34 6.39 1.72 -3.42
CA ILE A 34 5.02 1.72 -2.86
C ILE A 34 4.87 2.94 -1.95
N MET A 35 3.76 3.64 -2.11
CA MET A 35 3.42 4.88 -1.38
C MET A 35 2.05 4.82 -0.70
N HIS A 36 1.31 3.73 -0.87
CA HIS A 36 -0.01 3.54 -0.26
C HIS A 36 -0.27 2.07 0.04
N GLU A 37 -1.14 1.84 1.03
CA GLU A 37 -1.64 0.53 1.42
C GLU A 37 -3.15 0.49 1.18
N HIS A 38 -3.66 -0.66 0.74
CA HIS A 38 -5.10 -0.91 0.68
C HIS A 38 -5.56 -1.51 2.00
N ILE A 39 -6.62 -0.95 2.57
CA ILE A 39 -7.30 -1.48 3.74
C ILE A 39 -8.73 -1.81 3.30
N PHE A 40 -8.99 -3.10 3.16
CA PHE A 40 -10.32 -3.59 2.78
C PHE A 40 -11.21 -3.71 4.01
N VAL A 41 -12.38 -3.08 3.96
CA VAL A 41 -13.44 -3.25 4.95
C VAL A 41 -14.46 -4.21 4.39
N PHE A 42 -14.67 -5.32 5.08
CA PHE A 42 -15.70 -6.28 4.72
C PHE A 42 -16.79 -6.31 5.79
N TYR A 43 -18.04 -6.48 5.35
CA TYR A 43 -19.16 -6.72 6.25
C TYR A 43 -19.68 -8.15 6.06
N LYS A 44 -20.14 -8.76 7.15
CA LYS A 44 -20.93 -9.98 7.06
C LYS A 44 -22.40 -9.57 7.03
N PRO A 45 -23.18 -10.00 6.02
CA PRO A 45 -24.62 -9.74 5.98
C PRO A 45 -25.34 -10.23 7.23
#